data_AF-A0A1N6E4I9-F1
#
_entry.id   AF-A0A1N6E4I9-F1
#
_cell.length_a   1.000
_cell.length_b   1.000
_cell.length_c   1.000
_cell.angle_alpha   90.00
_cell.angle_beta   90.00
_cell.angle_gamma   90.00
#
_symmetry.space_group_name_H-M   'P 1'
#
loop_
_entity.id
_entity.type
_entity.pdbx_description
1 polymer ?
#
loop_
_entity_poly.entity_id
_entity_poly.type
_entity_poly.pdbx_seq_one_letter_code
_entity_poly.pdbx_strand_id
1 'polypeptide(L)'
;MNTMDNSEMSFDFPTLDIAGTEYKINIGSYYWFPVDRNSRVKELELSGLEIMRYDNYSHYGYYNLKKKELVKTFPKDITEFPKDVVAISFPRLRDLDPRRFALMNGLPVPPNQMSQRKFVAALIPLDETDMACRIDENRAKLKEKTHQGRAQKPGFPGEVPALKKKTKLRKRG
;
A
#
# COMPACT_ATOMS: atom_id res chain seq x y z
N MET A 1 -44.04 2.74 31.40
CA MET A 1 -42.64 3.20 31.39
C MET A 1 -41.76 1.97 31.28
N ASN A 2 -41.32 1.61 30.08
CA ASN A 2 -40.30 0.58 29.91
C ASN A 2 -38.96 1.20 30.27
N THR A 3 -38.40 0.77 31.40
CA THR A 3 -36.96 0.88 31.64
C THR A 3 -36.26 0.15 30.51
N MET A 4 -35.74 0.92 29.55
CA MET A 4 -34.72 0.41 28.64
C MET A 4 -33.55 -0.01 29.52
N ASP A 5 -33.38 -1.32 29.60
CA ASP A 5 -32.23 -1.94 30.23
C ASP A 5 -30.98 -1.41 29.52
N ASN A 6 -30.19 -0.61 30.24
CA ASN A 6 -28.89 -0.09 29.80
C ASN A 6 -27.82 -1.21 29.71
N SER A 7 -28.23 -2.48 29.71
CA SER A 7 -27.48 -3.61 29.17
C SER A 7 -27.34 -3.57 27.63
N GLU A 8 -27.41 -2.37 27.02
CA GLU A 8 -26.77 -2.11 25.73
C GLU A 8 -25.28 -2.42 25.84
N MET A 9 -25.00 -3.69 25.64
CA MET A 9 -23.91 -4.17 24.83
C MET A 9 -22.56 -3.62 25.26
N SER A 10 -21.95 -4.27 26.26
CA SER A 10 -20.51 -4.54 26.14
C SER A 10 -20.31 -5.41 24.89
N PHE A 11 -20.41 -4.79 23.70
CA PHE A 11 -20.06 -5.39 22.44
C PHE A 11 -18.54 -5.56 22.53
N ASP A 12 -18.12 -6.72 23.01
CA ASP A 12 -16.73 -7.13 22.93
C ASP A 12 -16.39 -7.26 21.44
N PHE A 13 -15.88 -6.18 20.88
CA PHE A 13 -15.39 -6.16 19.53
C PHE A 13 -14.23 -7.14 19.39
N PRO A 14 -14.17 -7.94 18.32
CA PRO A 14 -13.00 -8.73 18.02
C PRO A 14 -11.78 -7.82 17.87
N THR A 15 -10.60 -8.34 18.15
CA THR A 15 -9.34 -7.63 17.97
C THR A 15 -8.49 -8.25 16.87
N LEU A 16 -7.74 -7.41 16.17
CA LEU A 16 -6.74 -7.81 15.19
C LEU A 16 -5.39 -7.20 15.55
N ASP A 17 -4.37 -8.03 15.69
CA ASP A 17 -2.98 -7.59 15.77
C ASP A 17 -2.39 -7.43 14.37
N ILE A 18 -1.89 -6.24 14.07
CA ILE A 18 -1.09 -5.94 12.88
C ILE A 18 0.31 -5.54 13.33
N ALA A 19 1.27 -6.46 13.18
CA ALA A 19 2.69 -6.23 13.47
C ALA A 19 2.95 -5.63 14.87
N GLY A 20 2.31 -6.21 15.90
CA GLY A 20 2.43 -5.82 17.31
C GLY A 20 1.55 -4.63 17.70
N THR A 21 0.55 -4.28 16.89
CA THR A 21 -0.40 -3.20 17.18
C THR A 21 -1.82 -3.77 17.13
N GLU A 22 -2.46 -3.82 18.28
CA GLU A 22 -3.79 -4.42 18.42
C GLU A 22 -4.89 -3.38 18.21
N TYR A 23 -5.86 -3.73 17.36
CA TYR A 23 -7.01 -2.89 17.04
C TYR A 23 -8.31 -3.60 17.37
N LYS A 24 -9.28 -2.88 17.95
CA LYS A 24 -10.68 -3.29 18.07
C LYS A 24 -11.38 -3.08 16.73
N ILE A 25 -11.98 -4.15 16.23
CA ILE A 25 -12.63 -4.21 14.92
C ILE A 25 -14.09 -3.81 15.09
N ASN A 26 -14.48 -2.66 14.55
CA ASN A 26 -15.88 -2.30 14.37
C ASN A 26 -16.20 -2.29 12.87
N ILE A 27 -16.69 -3.42 12.36
CA ILE A 27 -17.06 -3.51 10.94
C ILE A 27 -18.26 -2.63 10.59
N GLY A 28 -19.07 -2.25 11.58
CA GLY A 28 -20.23 -1.37 11.37
C GLY A 28 -19.88 0.07 11.05
N SER A 29 -18.74 0.56 11.55
CA SER A 29 -18.25 1.92 11.26
C SER A 29 -17.26 1.96 10.11
N TYR A 30 -16.72 0.82 9.66
CA TYR A 30 -15.55 0.73 8.77
C TYR A 30 -14.28 1.38 9.35
N TYR A 31 -14.23 1.56 10.67
CA TYR A 31 -13.06 2.07 11.40
C TYR A 31 -12.65 1.07 12.48
N TRP A 32 -11.34 0.86 12.61
CA TRP A 32 -10.76 0.09 13.70
C TRP A 32 -9.99 1.00 14.64
N PHE A 33 -10.16 0.75 15.94
CA PHE A 33 -9.65 1.62 16.99
C PHE A 33 -8.48 0.93 17.70
N PRO A 34 -7.34 1.58 17.94
CA PRO A 34 -6.28 0.97 18.71
C PRO A 34 -6.80 0.57 20.10
N VAL A 35 -6.43 -0.62 20.58
CA VAL A 35 -6.80 -1.09 21.92
C VAL A 35 -6.18 -0.19 22.98
N ASP A 36 -4.93 0.21 22.78
CA ASP A 36 -4.25 1.19 23.61
C ASP A 36 -4.70 2.62 23.26
N ARG A 37 -5.57 3.18 24.10
CA ARG A 37 -6.10 4.55 23.97
C ARG A 37 -5.05 5.64 24.23
N ASN A 38 -3.92 5.30 24.87
CA ASN A 38 -2.82 6.24 25.09
C ASN A 38 -1.81 6.23 23.94
N SER A 39 -1.96 5.32 22.98
CA SER A 39 -1.11 5.28 21.81
C SER A 39 -1.36 6.51 20.93
N ARG A 40 -0.30 7.04 20.30
CA ARG A 40 -0.41 8.09 19.27
C ARG A 40 -0.89 7.52 17.92
N VAL A 41 -1.33 6.26 17.91
CA VAL A 41 -1.77 5.54 16.72
C VAL A 41 -3.17 6.01 16.38
N LYS A 42 -3.40 6.31 15.10
CA LYS A 42 -4.70 6.73 14.62
C LYS A 42 -5.59 5.52 14.37
N GLU A 43 -6.89 5.79 14.30
CA GLU A 43 -7.87 4.82 13.83
C GLU A 43 -7.52 4.36 12.40
N LEU A 44 -7.75 3.09 12.12
CA LEU A 44 -7.59 2.52 10.78
C LEU A 44 -8.91 2.57 10.05
N GLU A 45 -8.93 3.32 8.96
CA GLU A 45 -10.05 3.35 8.02
C GLU A 45 -9.93 2.21 7.01
N LEU A 46 -10.97 1.39 6.86
CA LEU A 46 -10.95 0.20 6.00
C LEU A 46 -11.16 0.50 4.51
N SER A 47 -11.34 1.77 4.13
CA SER A 47 -11.69 2.20 2.77
C SER A 47 -10.60 2.02 1.71
N GLY A 48 -9.48 1.38 2.04
CA GLY A 48 -8.37 1.08 1.12
C GLY A 48 -8.03 -0.40 1.00
N LEU A 49 -8.85 -1.28 1.56
CA LEU A 49 -8.61 -2.72 1.51
C LEU A 49 -9.20 -3.33 0.25
N GLU A 50 -8.39 -4.15 -0.41
CA GLU A 50 -8.81 -4.93 -1.56
C GLU A 50 -9.24 -6.33 -1.10
N ILE A 51 -10.19 -6.92 -1.81
CA ILE A 51 -10.63 -8.30 -1.54
C ILE A 51 -9.80 -9.23 -2.42
N MET A 52 -8.98 -10.10 -1.82
CA MET A 52 -8.29 -11.14 -2.56
C MET A 52 -9.28 -12.17 -3.10
N ARG A 53 -9.34 -12.35 -4.42
CA ARG A 53 -10.26 -13.31 -5.05
C ARG A 53 -9.81 -14.76 -4.93
N TYR A 54 -8.52 -15.03 -4.72
CA TYR A 54 -7.95 -16.38 -4.79
C TYR A 54 -7.85 -17.08 -3.44
N ASP A 55 -7.58 -16.34 -2.36
CA ASP A 55 -7.40 -16.92 -1.02
C ASP A 55 -8.62 -16.68 -0.13
N ASN A 56 -9.72 -17.35 -0.50
CA ASN A 56 -10.95 -17.36 0.28
C ASN A 56 -11.49 -15.95 0.62
N TYR A 57 -11.50 -14.98 -0.31
CA TYR A 57 -12.05 -13.63 -0.07
C TYR A 57 -11.45 -12.89 1.14
N SER A 58 -10.21 -13.22 1.53
CA SER A 58 -9.49 -12.50 2.58
C SER A 58 -9.29 -11.04 2.17
N HIS A 59 -9.31 -10.14 3.16
CA HIS A 59 -8.99 -8.75 2.91
C HIS A 59 -7.48 -8.59 2.85
N TYR A 60 -7.03 -7.72 1.95
CA TYR A 60 -5.64 -7.46 1.70
C TYR A 60 -5.39 -5.96 1.56
N GLY A 61 -4.23 -5.52 2.03
CA GLY A 61 -3.77 -4.17 1.80
C GLY A 61 -2.34 -4.00 2.23
N TYR A 62 -1.88 -2.76 2.16
CA TYR A 62 -0.53 -2.38 2.53
C TYR A 62 -0.57 -1.55 3.80
N TYR A 63 0.36 -1.81 4.71
CA TYR A 63 0.40 -1.20 6.03
C TYR A 63 1.77 -0.58 6.29
N ASN A 64 1.78 0.69 6.72
CA ASN A 64 3.00 1.39 7.10
C ASN A 64 3.30 1.13 8.58
N LEU A 65 4.36 0.37 8.86
CA LEU A 65 4.78 -0.02 10.21
C LEU A 65 5.15 1.18 11.09
N LYS A 66 5.68 2.26 10.51
CA LYS A 66 6.14 3.44 11.25
C LYS A 66 4.98 4.38 11.59
N LYS A 67 4.11 4.63 10.62
CA LYS A 67 2.96 5.53 10.75
C LYS A 67 1.73 4.84 11.32
N LYS A 68 1.71 3.51 11.33
CA LYS A 68 0.63 2.65 11.83
C LYS A 68 -0.70 2.92 11.12
N GLU A 69 -0.63 3.05 9.79
CA GLU A 69 -1.76 3.38 8.91
C GLU A 69 -1.75 2.50 7.65
N LEU A 70 -2.93 2.30 7.05
CA LEU A 70 -3.06 1.66 5.74
C LEU A 70 -2.58 2.60 4.63
N VAL A 71 -1.79 2.06 3.69
CA VAL A 71 -1.34 2.78 2.51
C VAL A 71 -2.44 2.70 1.45
N LYS A 72 -3.10 3.82 1.19
CA LYS A 72 -4.21 3.90 0.23
C LYS A 72 -3.74 3.87 -1.23
N THR A 73 -2.60 4.48 -1.52
CA THR A 73 -2.06 4.57 -2.88
C THR A 73 -0.53 4.59 -2.87
N PHE A 74 0.06 4.00 -3.90
CA PHE A 74 1.48 4.14 -4.19
C PHE A 74 1.69 5.10 -5.37
N PRO A 75 2.84 5.81 -5.42
CA PRO A 75 3.25 6.54 -6.62
C PRO A 75 3.26 5.62 -7.85
N LYS A 76 2.80 6.11 -8.99
CA LYS A 76 2.74 5.32 -10.23
C LYS A 76 4.13 4.91 -10.74
N ASP A 77 5.14 5.70 -10.42
CA ASP A 77 6.54 5.61 -10.84
C ASP A 77 7.45 4.99 -9.76
N ILE A 78 6.88 4.32 -8.76
CA ILE A 78 7.66 3.65 -7.71
C ILE A 78 8.61 2.60 -8.32
N THR A 79 9.89 2.69 -7.97
CA THR A 79 10.96 1.80 -8.45
C THR A 79 11.60 0.97 -7.36
N GLU A 80 11.21 1.17 -6.10
CA GLU A 80 11.73 0.45 -4.94
C GLU A 80 10.64 0.24 -3.90
N PHE A 81 10.70 -0.87 -3.16
CA PHE A 81 9.79 -1.11 -2.06
C PHE A 81 10.04 -0.14 -0.91
N PRO A 82 8.99 0.47 -0.33
CA PRO A 82 9.16 1.29 0.86
C PRO A 82 9.55 0.41 2.05
N LYS A 83 10.66 0.75 2.72
CA LYS A 83 11.23 -0.07 3.81
C LYS A 83 10.29 -0.26 5.02
N ASP A 84 9.41 0.70 5.24
CA ASP A 84 8.48 0.71 6.38
C ASP A 84 7.08 0.18 6.00
N VAL A 85 6.90 -0.40 4.81
CA VAL A 85 5.61 -0.90 4.34
C VAL A 85 5.65 -2.41 4.22
N VAL A 86 4.59 -3.05 4.66
CA VAL A 86 4.36 -4.49 4.51
C VAL A 86 3.01 -4.71 3.87
N ALA A 87 2.86 -5.81 3.14
CA ALA A 87 1.55 -6.28 2.76
C ALA A 87 0.95 -7.11 3.91
N ILE A 88 -0.34 -6.95 4.14
CA ILE A 88 -1.07 -7.64 5.20
C ILE A 88 -2.31 -8.31 4.64
N SER A 89 -2.67 -9.47 5.18
CA SER A 89 -3.95 -10.10 4.95
C SER A 89 -4.62 -10.52 6.26
N PHE A 90 -5.95 -10.53 6.25
CA PHE A 90 -6.75 -10.97 7.39
C PHE A 90 -8.10 -11.55 6.92
N PRO A 91 -8.81 -12.29 7.79
CA PRO A 91 -10.05 -12.98 7.45
C PRO A 91 -11.17 -12.07 6.90
N ARG A 92 -12.24 -12.66 6.36
CA ARG A 92 -13.39 -11.89 5.86
C ARG A 92 -14.04 -11.13 7.01
N LEU A 93 -14.72 -10.02 6.70
CA LEU A 93 -15.51 -9.29 7.71
C LEU A 93 -16.56 -10.18 8.39
N ARG A 94 -17.13 -11.15 7.65
CA ARG A 94 -18.05 -12.15 8.20
C ARG A 94 -17.38 -13.09 9.21
N ASP A 95 -16.10 -13.39 9.03
CA ASP A 95 -15.36 -14.28 9.93
C ASP A 95 -14.85 -13.51 11.16
N LEU A 96 -14.54 -12.21 10.99
CA LEU A 96 -14.17 -11.33 12.08
C LEU A 96 -15.35 -11.07 13.03
N ASP A 97 -16.49 -10.62 12.50
CA ASP A 97 -17.70 -10.35 13.28
C ASP A 97 -18.95 -10.84 12.52
N PRO A 98 -19.29 -12.14 12.61
CA PRO A 98 -20.40 -12.73 11.88
C PRO A 98 -21.75 -12.13 12.25
N ARG A 99 -21.91 -11.71 13.50
CA ARG A 99 -23.14 -11.11 14.00
C ARG A 99 -23.35 -9.72 13.40
N ARG A 100 -22.35 -8.84 13.48
CA ARG A 100 -22.45 -7.50 12.92
C ARG A 100 -22.54 -7.55 11.40
N PHE A 101 -21.86 -8.50 10.77
CA PHE A 101 -21.96 -8.72 9.32
C PHE A 101 -23.39 -9.11 8.93
N ALA A 102 -24.02 -10.04 9.65
CA ALA A 102 -25.40 -10.42 9.39
C ALA A 102 -26.37 -9.24 9.54
N LEU A 103 -26.22 -8.44 10.61
CA LEU A 103 -27.05 -7.25 10.83
C LEU A 103 -26.91 -6.21 9.71
N MET A 104 -25.68 -5.92 9.27
CA MET A 104 -25.42 -4.97 8.18
C MET A 104 -26.03 -5.40 6.84
N ASN A 105 -26.18 -6.70 6.62
CA ASN A 105 -26.66 -7.28 5.37
C ASN A 105 -28.12 -7.77 5.44
N GLY A 106 -28.84 -7.54 6.54
CA GLY A 106 -30.22 -8.01 6.71
C GLY A 106 -30.37 -9.53 6.75
N LEU A 107 -29.31 -10.24 7.14
CA LEU A 107 -29.28 -11.71 7.22
C LEU A 107 -29.70 -12.18 8.62
N PRO A 108 -30.18 -13.44 8.75
CA PRO A 108 -30.43 -14.05 10.06
C PRO A 108 -29.18 -13.98 10.95
N VAL A 109 -29.35 -13.46 12.17
CA VAL A 109 -28.25 -13.32 13.12
C VAL A 109 -27.89 -14.69 13.68
N PRO A 110 -26.65 -15.18 13.50
CA PRO A 110 -26.26 -16.46 14.06
C PRO A 110 -26.31 -16.40 15.60
N PRO A 111 -26.63 -17.52 16.29
CA PRO A 111 -26.50 -17.60 17.73
C PRO A 111 -25.05 -17.26 18.12
N ASN A 112 -24.86 -16.63 19.28
CA ASN A 112 -23.61 -16.01 19.73
C ASN A 112 -22.40 -16.98 19.65
N GLN A 113 -21.74 -17.05 18.49
CA GLN A 113 -20.68 -18.01 18.14
C GLN A 113 -19.41 -17.29 17.67
N MET A 114 -18.95 -16.29 18.42
CA MET A 114 -17.55 -15.88 18.28
C MET A 114 -16.67 -16.82 19.10
N SER A 115 -16.29 -17.96 18.53
CA SER A 115 -15.30 -18.87 19.13
C SER A 115 -13.90 -18.26 19.14
N GLN A 116 -13.61 -17.37 18.18
CA GLN A 116 -12.37 -16.62 18.09
C GLN A 116 -12.64 -15.12 18.14
N ARG A 117 -11.94 -14.42 19.03
CA ARG A 117 -12.06 -12.96 19.22
C ARG A 117 -10.76 -12.22 19.00
N LYS A 118 -9.64 -12.92 18.91
CA LYS A 118 -8.31 -12.36 18.65
C LYS A 118 -7.79 -12.93 17.35
N PHE A 119 -7.47 -12.04 16.45
CA PHE A 119 -6.93 -12.35 15.14
C PHE A 119 -5.54 -11.76 15.02
N VAL A 120 -4.72 -12.35 14.18
CA VAL A 120 -3.40 -11.82 13.83
C VAL A 120 -3.38 -11.69 12.31
N ALA A 121 -3.03 -10.51 11.81
CA ALA A 121 -2.86 -10.29 10.39
C ALA A 121 -1.63 -11.04 9.90
N ALA A 122 -1.77 -11.77 8.80
CA ALA A 122 -0.63 -12.40 8.16
C ALA A 122 0.18 -11.33 7.42
N LEU A 123 1.50 -11.39 7.56
CA LEU A 123 2.42 -10.52 6.83
C LEU A 123 2.82 -11.22 5.55
N ILE A 124 2.59 -10.56 4.42
CA ILE A 124 2.91 -11.07 3.09
C ILE A 124 4.19 -10.35 2.61
N PRO A 125 5.22 -11.09 2.18
CA PRO A 125 6.40 -10.52 1.55
C PRO A 125 6.01 -9.68 0.32
N LEU A 126 6.56 -8.46 0.19
CA LEU A 126 6.16 -7.54 -0.87
C LEU A 126 6.50 -8.04 -2.29
N ASP A 127 7.49 -8.91 -2.41
CA ASP A 127 7.89 -9.59 -3.65
C ASP A 127 6.85 -10.61 -4.14
N GLU A 128 5.96 -11.07 -3.28
CA GLU A 128 4.84 -11.96 -3.64
C GLU A 128 3.58 -11.19 -4.08
N THR A 129 3.66 -9.86 -4.15
CA THR A 129 2.51 -8.99 -4.42
C THR A 129 2.55 -8.37 -5.82
N ASP A 130 1.40 -7.91 -6.31
CA ASP A 130 1.31 -7.14 -7.57
C ASP A 130 2.21 -5.88 -7.60
N MET A 131 2.61 -5.38 -6.42
CA MET A 131 3.54 -4.27 -6.31
C MET A 131 4.93 -4.61 -6.86
N ALA A 132 5.36 -5.87 -6.75
CA ALA A 132 6.61 -6.37 -7.29
C ALA A 132 6.68 -6.20 -8.80
N CYS A 133 5.65 -6.70 -9.50
CA CYS A 133 5.52 -6.58 -10.96
C CYS A 133 5.57 -5.12 -11.41
N ARG A 134 4.84 -4.23 -10.72
CA ARG A 134 4.83 -2.79 -11.04
C ARG A 134 6.20 -2.13 -10.86
N ILE A 135 6.93 -2.48 -9.80
CA ILE A 135 8.28 -1.96 -9.57
C ILE A 135 9.24 -2.42 -10.68
N ASP A 136 9.16 -3.68 -11.09
CA ASP A 136 10.01 -4.22 -12.15
C ASP A 136 9.71 -3.57 -13.51
N GLU A 137 8.43 -3.35 -13.84
CA GLU A 137 8.03 -2.59 -15.03
C GLU A 137 8.57 -1.16 -15.01
N ASN A 138 8.48 -0.47 -13.88
CA ASN A 138 8.96 0.90 -13.74
C ASN A 138 10.48 0.99 -13.85
N ARG A 139 11.20 0.01 -13.29
CA ARG A 139 12.66 -0.12 -13.45
C ARG A 139 13.04 -0.34 -14.91
N ALA A 140 12.31 -1.19 -15.64
CA ALA A 140 12.55 -1.42 -17.07
C ALA A 140 12.35 -0.13 -17.89
N LYS A 141 11.24 0.58 -17.67
CA LYS A 141 10.94 1.87 -18.33
C LYS A 141 11.99 2.94 -18.04
N LEU A 142 12.55 2.97 -16.83
CA LEU A 142 13.61 3.91 -16.46
C LEU A 142 14.92 3.61 -17.21
N LYS A 143 15.27 2.33 -17.39
CA LYS A 143 16.46 1.92 -18.16
C LYS A 143 16.32 2.33 -19.63
N GLU A 144 15.16 2.08 -20.26
CA GLU A 144 14.91 2.45 -21.66
C GLU A 144 15.04 3.95 -21.93
N LYS A 145 14.47 4.79 -21.05
CA LYS A 145 14.61 6.27 -21.13
C LYS A 145 16.07 6.71 -21.02
N THR A 146 16.85 6.06 -20.17
CA THR A 146 18.28 6.36 -19.98
C THR A 146 19.10 6.02 -21.23
N HIS A 147 18.75 4.94 -21.94
CA HIS A 147 19.43 4.54 -23.18
C HIS A 147 19.04 5.42 -24.38
N GLN A 148 17.79 5.87 -24.48
CA GLN A 148 17.36 6.79 -25.54
C GLN A 148 17.95 8.21 -25.39
N GLY A 149 18.16 8.69 -24.16
CA GLY A 149 18.80 9.99 -23.90
C GLY A 149 20.30 10.06 -24.22
N ARG A 150 21.01 8.92 -24.27
CA ARG A 150 22.43 8.88 -24.63
C ARG A 150 22.69 8.80 -26.14
N ALA A 151 21.69 8.48 -26.95
CA ALA A 151 21.84 8.30 -28.40
C ALA A 151 21.72 9.62 -29.20
N GLN A 152 21.37 10.74 -28.58
CA GLN A 152 21.26 12.04 -29.24
C GLN A 152 22.35 13.00 -28.75
N LYS A 153 23.61 12.76 -29.14
CA LYS A 153 24.54 13.88 -29.32
C LYS A 153 24.29 14.46 -30.71
N PRO A 154 23.80 15.70 -30.86
CA PRO A 154 23.83 16.37 -32.15
C PRO A 154 25.30 16.54 -32.55
N GLY A 155 25.69 15.90 -33.65
CA GLY A 155 26.98 16.14 -34.27
C GLY A 155 27.07 17.61 -34.66
N PHE A 156 28.05 18.32 -34.11
CA PHE A 156 28.44 19.64 -34.60
C PHE A 156 29.04 19.48 -36.01
N PRO A 157 28.46 20.09 -37.08
CA PRO A 157 29.17 20.26 -38.34
C PRO A 157 29.91 21.61 -38.27
N GLY A 158 31.21 21.57 -38.00
CA GLY A 158 31.95 22.81 -37.76
C GLY A 158 33.47 22.68 -37.82
N GLU A 159 34.01 21.92 -38.78
CA GLU A 159 35.42 22.09 -39.19
C GLU A 159 35.46 22.69 -40.59
N VAL A 160 35.71 24.00 -40.64
CA VAL A 160 36.03 24.74 -41.86
C VAL A 160 37.50 24.45 -42.22
N PRO A 161 37.85 24.11 -43.47
CA PRO A 161 39.24 23.87 -43.84
C PRO A 161 40.06 25.17 -43.76
N ALA A 162 41.15 25.15 -43.00
CA ALA A 162 42.09 26.26 -42.92
C ALA A 162 42.74 26.54 -44.29
N LEU A 163 42.43 27.71 -44.87
CA LEU A 163 43.15 28.27 -46.02
C LEU A 163 44.62 28.50 -45.66
N LYS A 164 45.52 27.68 -46.21
CA LYS A 164 46.96 27.97 -46.23
C LYS A 164 47.25 29.14 -47.16
N LYS A 165 47.42 30.35 -46.61
CA LYS A 165 48.01 31.49 -47.33
C LYS A 165 49.50 31.22 -47.57
N LYS A 166 49.88 31.00 -48.83
CA LYS A 166 51.27 31.04 -49.29
C LYS A 166 51.69 32.51 -49.44
N THR A 167 52.46 33.03 -48.49
CA THR A 167 53.14 34.31 -48.67
C THR A 167 54.45 34.09 -49.42
N LYS A 168 54.48 34.55 -50.67
CA LYS A 168 55.65 34.56 -51.56
C LYS A 168 56.43 35.85 -51.28
N LEU A 169 57.45 35.79 -50.44
CA LEU A 169 58.35 36.92 -50.23
C LEU A 169 59.37 36.97 -51.38
N ARG A 170 59.24 37.99 -52.24
CA ARG A 170 60.19 38.32 -53.30
C ARG A 170 61.41 39.03 -52.71
N LYS A 171 62.60 38.59 -53.12
CA LYS A 171 63.87 39.32 -53.01
C LYS A 171 63.84 40.61 -53.84
N ARG A 172 64.49 41.67 -53.32
CA ARG A 172 65.23 42.76 -53.99
C ARG A 172 65.53 43.84 -52.94
N GLY A 173 66.74 44.37 -52.76
CA GLY A 173 68.01 44.20 -53.45
C GLY A 173 69.18 44.45 -52.50
#